data_AF-A0A5M4B2X6-F1
#
_entry.id   AF-A0A5M4B2X6-F1
#
_cell.length_a   1.000
_cell.length_b   1.000
_cell.length_c   1.000
_cell.angle_alpha   90.00
_cell.angle_beta   90.00
_cell.angle_gamma   90.00
#
_symmetry.space_group_name_H-M   'P 1'
#
loop_
_entity.id
_entity.type
_entity.pdbx_description
1 polymer ?
#
loop_
_entity_poly.entity_id
_entity_poly.type
_entity_poly.pdbx_seq_one_letter_code
_entity_poly.pdbx_strand_id
1 'polypeptide(L)'
;MKKNLPYNDNRIHEEPLDQYPEIGYPYSRSKEDVWNALSQKMTDRTGQSTPVRRLHPYRMAAAAVIIVLLATTSFLRFYTNKVIAPAGQHIVALLPDSSTVNLNAGSTLTYHPYWWKVARSVKLDGEGFFQVQKGKQFDVISKYGEVTVLGTSFNIYARGDDYKVTCFTGKVRVESIVTRENIILRPDEHAYLEKNGNLKVVPHYDVKQSNAWMHDMFIFTGTPINLVFQEIERQYNVQIKAKGNIDYTYTGNFTRNMPVIEVLQYVCEPFGLTFVKQSKNVYQIEQSH
;
A
#
# COMPACT_ATOMS: atom_id res chain seq x y z
N MET A 1 18.63 48.24 111.44
CA MET A 1 17.73 49.30 110.94
C MET A 1 16.99 48.76 109.71
N LYS A 2 15.64 48.73 109.73
CA LYS A 2 14.78 48.34 108.60
C LYS A 2 14.87 49.37 107.47
N LYS A 3 14.72 48.93 106.20
CA LYS A 3 13.69 49.44 105.26
C LYS A 3 13.71 48.67 103.92
N ASN A 4 12.65 47.88 103.68
CA ASN A 4 12.16 47.51 102.35
C ASN A 4 11.11 48.56 101.93
N LEU A 5 11.05 48.93 100.65
CA LEU A 5 10.11 49.88 100.04
C LEU A 5 9.77 49.38 98.61
N PRO A 6 8.58 49.70 98.05
CA PRO A 6 7.44 48.78 98.04
C PRO A 6 6.90 48.39 96.65
N TYR A 7 6.01 47.38 96.66
CA TYR A 7 5.21 46.83 95.56
C TYR A 7 4.05 47.77 95.16
N ASN A 8 3.78 47.89 93.86
CA ASN A 8 2.76 48.75 93.27
C ASN A 8 1.60 47.91 92.70
N ASP A 9 0.38 48.14 93.20
CA ASP A 9 -0.88 47.48 92.79
C ASP A 9 -1.83 48.54 92.22
N ASN A 10 -1.88 48.66 90.90
CA ASN A 10 -2.87 49.48 90.20
C ASN A 10 -3.77 48.55 89.38
N ARG A 11 -4.81 48.01 90.03
CA ARG A 11 -5.95 47.37 89.37
C ARG A 11 -6.99 48.42 88.98
N ILE A 12 -7.34 48.43 87.70
CA ILE A 12 -8.40 49.27 87.12
C ILE A 12 -9.75 48.66 87.52
N HIS A 13 -10.65 49.47 88.07
CA HIS A 13 -12.02 49.08 88.40
C HIS A 13 -12.90 49.12 87.14
N GLU A 14 -13.63 48.04 86.84
CA GLU A 14 -14.69 47.98 85.83
C GLU A 14 -16.01 48.45 86.46
N GLU A 15 -16.71 49.42 85.86
CA GLU A 15 -18.07 49.83 86.23
C GLU A 15 -19.14 49.03 85.44
N PRO A 16 -20.31 48.67 86.03
CA PRO A 16 -21.32 47.85 85.36
C PRO A 16 -22.20 48.63 84.37
N LEU A 17 -22.56 48.01 83.25
CA LEU A 17 -23.22 48.57 82.06
C LEU A 17 -24.76 48.70 82.11
N ASP A 18 -25.38 48.77 83.29
CA ASP A 18 -26.84 48.56 83.42
C ASP A 18 -27.71 49.85 83.39
N GLN A 19 -27.24 50.96 82.80
CA GLN A 19 -27.99 52.23 82.82
C GLN A 19 -28.10 52.96 81.46
N TYR A 20 -28.67 52.30 80.44
CA TYR A 20 -29.14 53.02 79.24
C TYR A 20 -30.64 52.76 78.99
N PRO A 21 -31.44 53.80 78.67
CA PRO A 21 -32.87 53.64 78.37
C PRO A 21 -33.10 53.06 76.97
N GLU A 22 -34.00 52.07 76.86
CA GLU A 22 -34.41 51.50 75.57
C GLU A 22 -35.25 52.49 74.75
N ILE A 23 -34.77 52.86 73.57
CA ILE A 23 -35.53 53.65 72.59
C ILE A 23 -36.05 52.67 71.51
N GLY A 24 -37.35 52.38 71.52
CA GLY A 24 -37.99 51.50 70.53
C GLY A 24 -38.36 52.23 69.24
N TYR A 25 -37.83 51.78 68.10
CA TYR A 25 -38.23 52.24 66.76
C TYR A 25 -39.34 51.32 66.18
N PRO A 26 -40.47 51.86 65.66
CA PRO A 26 -41.52 51.03 65.10
C PRO A 26 -41.16 50.62 63.66
N TYR A 27 -40.61 49.41 63.48
CA TYR A 27 -40.58 48.77 62.16
C TYR A 27 -41.97 48.20 61.82
N SER A 28 -42.47 48.47 60.61
CA SER A 28 -43.82 48.07 60.17
C SER A 28 -43.95 46.62 59.70
N ARG A 29 -42.83 45.92 59.50
CA ARG A 29 -42.80 44.50 59.14
C ARG A 29 -42.04 43.73 60.19
N SER A 30 -42.54 42.54 60.53
CA SER A 30 -41.84 41.65 61.44
C SER A 30 -40.51 41.22 60.82
N LYS A 31 -39.52 40.92 61.67
CA LYS A 31 -38.23 40.38 61.23
C LYS A 31 -38.43 39.09 60.44
N GLU A 32 -39.45 38.33 60.81
CA GLU A 32 -39.87 37.07 60.23
C GLU A 32 -40.38 37.25 58.80
N ASP A 33 -41.17 38.30 58.53
CA ASP A 33 -41.65 38.61 57.16
C ASP A 33 -40.50 38.97 56.22
N VAL A 34 -39.54 39.76 56.73
CA VAL A 34 -38.35 40.14 55.98
C VAL A 34 -37.48 38.91 55.72
N TRP A 35 -37.33 38.04 56.73
CA TRP A 35 -36.56 36.81 56.62
C TRP A 35 -37.19 35.81 55.66
N ASN A 36 -38.51 35.68 55.66
CA ASN A 36 -39.26 34.79 54.79
C ASN A 36 -39.24 35.25 53.33
N ALA A 37 -39.39 36.55 53.07
CA ALA A 37 -39.27 37.09 51.72
C ALA A 37 -37.85 36.93 51.15
N LEU A 38 -36.83 37.07 52.00
CA LEU A 38 -35.44 36.88 51.61
C LEU A 38 -35.13 35.40 51.35
N SER A 39 -35.59 34.50 52.22
CA SER A 39 -35.36 33.07 52.10
C SER A 39 -36.01 32.51 50.84
N GLN A 40 -37.27 32.86 50.56
CA GLN A 40 -37.97 32.44 49.34
C GLN A 40 -37.22 32.84 48.06
N LYS A 41 -36.67 34.06 48.03
CA LYS A 41 -35.89 34.57 46.90
C LYS A 41 -34.51 33.89 46.75
N MET A 42 -33.97 33.35 47.85
CA MET A 42 -32.76 32.53 47.82
C MET A 42 -33.07 31.11 47.34
N THR A 43 -34.19 30.51 47.75
CA THR A 43 -34.57 29.14 47.35
C THR A 43 -34.88 29.05 45.85
N ASP A 44 -35.57 30.03 45.27
CA ASP A 44 -35.89 30.04 43.83
C ASP A 44 -34.64 30.13 42.93
N ARG A 45 -33.50 30.61 43.44
CA ARG A 45 -32.22 30.63 42.71
C ARG A 45 -31.45 29.31 42.78
N THR A 46 -31.88 28.35 43.59
CA THR A 46 -31.14 27.09 43.79
C THR A 46 -31.52 25.96 42.82
N GLY A 47 -32.53 26.15 41.97
CA GLY A 47 -33.03 25.11 41.07
C GLY A 47 -32.73 25.35 39.59
N GLN A 48 -31.55 24.94 39.13
CA GLN A 48 -31.22 24.41 37.79
C GLN A 48 -29.70 24.46 37.54
N SER A 49 -28.94 23.58 38.19
CA SER A 49 -27.56 23.32 37.75
C SER A 49 -27.62 22.39 36.54
N THR A 50 -27.34 22.90 35.34
CA THR A 50 -27.01 22.03 34.21
C THR A 50 -25.72 21.26 34.55
N PRO A 51 -25.63 19.94 34.30
CA PRO A 51 -24.40 19.21 34.58
C PRO A 51 -23.28 19.74 33.69
N VAL A 52 -22.38 20.54 34.26
CA VAL A 52 -21.21 21.07 33.54
C VAL A 52 -20.23 19.92 33.33
N ARG A 53 -20.23 19.34 32.12
CA ARG A 53 -19.18 18.39 31.72
C ARG A 53 -17.85 19.14 31.69
N ARG A 54 -17.00 18.91 32.70
CA ARG A 54 -15.63 19.44 32.70
C ARG A 54 -14.86 18.82 31.54
N LEU A 55 -14.60 19.61 30.50
CA LEU A 55 -13.70 19.23 29.43
C LEU A 55 -12.29 19.15 30.01
N HIS A 56 -11.62 18.02 29.82
CA HIS A 56 -10.21 17.87 30.13
C HIS A 56 -9.41 18.12 28.85
N PRO A 57 -8.95 19.36 28.57
CA PRO A 57 -8.35 19.71 27.28
C PRO A 57 -7.14 18.83 26.95
N TYR A 58 -6.37 18.39 27.94
CA TYR A 58 -5.26 17.46 27.76
C TYR A 58 -5.69 16.07 27.27
N ARG A 59 -6.86 15.55 27.70
CA ARG A 59 -7.40 14.27 27.20
C ARG A 59 -7.87 14.40 25.76
N MET A 60 -8.48 15.54 25.41
CA MET A 60 -8.90 15.83 24.03
C MET A 60 -7.69 16.04 23.11
N ALA A 61 -6.66 16.74 23.58
CA ALA A 61 -5.40 16.91 22.87
C ALA A 61 -4.69 15.56 22.67
N ALA A 62 -4.58 14.72 23.70
CA ALA A 62 -4.00 13.39 23.59
C ALA A 62 -4.77 12.50 22.60
N ALA A 63 -6.11 12.52 22.63
CA ALA A 63 -6.94 11.80 21.67
C ALA A 63 -6.73 12.31 20.23
N ALA A 64 -6.62 13.63 20.03
CA ALA A 64 -6.35 14.22 18.72
C ALA A 64 -4.97 13.80 18.18
N VAL A 65 -3.92 13.75 19.02
CA VAL A 65 -2.60 13.25 18.62
C VAL A 65 -2.67 11.79 18.18
N ILE A 66 -3.38 10.94 18.93
CA ILE A 66 -3.56 9.53 18.56
C ILE A 66 -4.25 9.42 17.20
N ILE A 67 -5.32 10.19 16.97
CA ILE A 67 -6.04 10.19 15.69
C ILE A 67 -5.12 10.63 14.55
N VAL A 68 -4.34 11.69 14.73
CA VAL A 68 -3.38 12.16 13.72
C VAL A 68 -2.32 11.10 13.44
N LEU A 69 -1.75 10.48 14.47
CA LEU A 69 -0.75 9.42 14.29
C LEU A 69 -1.34 8.20 13.55
N LEU A 70 -2.55 7.77 13.90
CA LEU A 70 -3.23 6.68 13.21
C LEU A 70 -3.56 7.04 11.76
N ALA A 71 -4.04 8.26 11.50
CA ALA A 71 -4.33 8.72 10.16
C ALA A 71 -3.06 8.81 9.30
N THR A 72 -1.97 9.37 9.83
CA THR A 72 -0.69 9.47 9.14
C THR A 72 -0.11 8.08 8.88
N THR A 73 -0.04 7.20 9.90
CA THR A 73 0.49 5.84 9.72
C THR A 73 -0.33 5.02 8.73
N SER A 74 -1.66 5.14 8.78
CA SER A 74 -2.58 4.53 7.81
C SER A 74 -2.29 5.06 6.40
N PHE A 75 -2.21 6.38 6.22
CA PHE A 75 -1.89 6.99 4.93
C PHE A 75 -0.55 6.49 4.37
N LEU A 76 0.52 6.52 5.17
CA LEU A 76 1.84 6.04 4.75
C LEU A 76 1.82 4.56 4.35
N ARG A 77 1.04 3.72 5.05
CA ARG A 77 0.91 2.29 4.78
C ARG A 77 0.09 1.99 3.52
N PHE A 78 -1.02 2.69 3.30
CA PHE A 78 -1.97 2.35 2.25
C PHE A 78 -1.81 3.16 0.96
N TYR A 79 -1.07 4.28 0.98
CA TYR A 79 -0.77 5.02 -0.23
C TYR A 79 0.10 4.17 -1.18
N THR A 80 -0.32 4.06 -2.44
CA THR A 80 0.36 3.31 -3.50
C THR A 80 0.77 4.20 -4.66
N ASN A 81 1.91 3.91 -5.26
CA ASN A 81 2.29 4.38 -6.58
C ASN A 81 2.11 3.22 -7.58
N LYS A 82 1.63 3.53 -8.80
CA LYS A 82 1.38 2.58 -9.87
C LYS A 82 2.12 3.02 -11.13
N VAL A 83 3.01 2.16 -11.63
CA VAL A 83 3.70 2.32 -12.90
C VAL A 83 3.06 1.37 -13.91
N ILE A 84 2.68 1.89 -15.07
CA ILE A 84 2.02 1.13 -16.13
C ILE A 84 2.92 1.21 -17.36
N ALA A 85 3.22 0.06 -17.95
CA ALA A 85 3.78 -0.06 -19.29
C ALA A 85 2.63 -0.40 -20.25
N PRO A 86 2.09 0.57 -21.00
CA PRO A 86 1.03 0.31 -21.98
C PRO A 86 1.47 -0.69 -23.04
N ALA A 87 0.52 -1.24 -23.80
CA ALA A 87 0.85 -1.98 -25.01
C ALA A 87 1.70 -1.11 -25.95
N GLY A 88 2.72 -1.70 -26.55
CA GLY A 88 3.67 -1.02 -27.43
C GLY A 88 4.78 -0.25 -26.71
N GLN A 89 4.92 -0.37 -25.39
CA GLN A 89 5.93 0.37 -24.63
C GLN A 89 6.61 -0.51 -23.57
N HIS A 90 7.91 -0.34 -23.41
CA HIS A 90 8.65 -0.82 -22.24
C HIS A 90 8.98 0.37 -21.35
N ILE A 91 8.86 0.19 -20.04
CA ILE A 91 9.06 1.28 -19.08
C ILE A 91 10.09 0.84 -18.04
N VAL A 92 11.03 1.72 -17.71
CA VAL A 92 11.97 1.52 -16.60
C VAL A 92 11.47 2.29 -15.38
N ALA A 93 11.18 1.56 -14.30
CA ALA A 93 10.81 2.13 -13.01
C ALA A 93 12.02 2.13 -12.06
N LEU A 94 12.27 3.26 -11.42
CA LEU A 94 13.24 3.38 -10.32
C LEU A 94 12.49 3.35 -8.98
N LEU A 95 12.81 2.38 -8.14
CA LEU A 95 12.18 2.18 -6.83
C LEU A 95 12.85 3.05 -5.75
N PRO A 96 12.20 3.26 -4.58
CA PRO A 96 12.73 4.14 -3.54
C PRO A 96 14.07 3.71 -2.94
N ASP A 97 14.49 2.45 -3.10
CA ASP A 97 15.82 1.96 -2.71
C ASP A 97 16.83 1.94 -3.86
N SER A 98 16.53 2.60 -4.98
CA SER A 98 17.36 2.59 -6.20
C SER A 98 17.46 1.22 -6.90
N SER A 99 16.59 0.26 -6.57
CA SER A 99 16.37 -0.91 -7.41
C SER A 99 15.69 -0.50 -8.72
N THR A 100 16.04 -1.15 -9.82
CA THR A 100 15.44 -0.88 -11.13
C THR A 100 14.54 -2.03 -11.57
N VAL A 101 13.42 -1.69 -12.20
CA VAL A 101 12.49 -2.66 -12.78
C VAL A 101 12.21 -2.26 -14.22
N ASN A 102 12.61 -3.11 -15.16
CA ASN A 102 12.18 -2.97 -16.55
C ASN A 102 10.84 -3.70 -16.67
N LEU A 103 9.81 -3.01 -17.13
CA LEU A 103 8.48 -3.55 -17.35
C LEU A 103 8.26 -3.79 -18.84
N ASN A 104 7.88 -5.01 -19.19
CA ASN A 104 7.53 -5.36 -20.57
C ASN A 104 6.14 -4.77 -20.91
N ALA A 105 5.80 -4.68 -22.20
CA ALA A 105 4.55 -4.11 -22.67
C ALA A 105 3.32 -4.80 -22.07
N GLY A 106 2.31 -4.02 -21.72
CA GLY A 106 1.11 -4.50 -21.04
C GLY A 106 1.40 -5.05 -19.64
N SER A 107 2.29 -4.40 -18.88
CA SER A 107 2.60 -4.77 -17.49
C SER A 107 2.33 -3.61 -16.53
N THR A 108 2.10 -3.96 -15.27
CA THR A 108 1.80 -3.01 -14.20
C THR A 108 2.60 -3.38 -12.96
N LEU A 109 3.21 -2.37 -12.35
CA LEU A 109 3.90 -2.46 -11.08
C LEU A 109 3.24 -1.52 -10.07
N THR A 110 2.91 -2.01 -8.89
CA THR A 110 2.34 -1.20 -7.80
C THR A 110 3.17 -1.35 -6.53
N TYR A 111 3.44 -0.26 -5.82
CA TYR A 111 4.27 -0.29 -4.61
C TYR A 111 3.91 0.83 -3.63
N HIS A 112 4.36 0.72 -2.38
CA HIS A 112 4.09 1.68 -1.31
C HIS A 112 5.32 2.56 -1.03
N PRO A 113 5.46 3.73 -1.70
CA PRO A 113 6.68 4.54 -1.60
C PRO A 113 6.94 5.03 -0.17
N TYR A 114 5.90 5.42 0.55
CA TYR A 114 6.00 5.95 1.91
C TYR A 114 6.16 4.87 2.99
N TRP A 115 5.86 3.61 2.67
CA TRP A 115 6.05 2.45 3.56
C TRP A 115 7.35 1.68 3.29
N TRP A 116 8.14 2.12 2.31
CA TRP A 116 9.27 1.37 1.76
C TRP A 116 10.36 1.02 2.79
N LYS A 117 10.60 1.90 3.77
CA LYS A 117 11.56 1.64 4.85
C LYS A 117 11.12 0.52 5.80
N VAL A 118 9.83 0.22 5.85
CA VAL A 118 9.24 -0.83 6.68
C VAL A 118 9.13 -2.14 5.89
N ALA A 119 8.62 -2.09 4.67
CA ALA A 119 8.52 -3.24 3.78
C ALA A 119 8.86 -2.86 2.33
N ARG A 120 9.87 -3.54 1.76
CA ARG A 120 10.23 -3.40 0.34
C ARG A 120 9.43 -4.42 -0.46
N SER A 121 8.19 -4.07 -0.79
CA SER A 121 7.29 -4.98 -1.51
C SER A 121 6.69 -4.28 -2.72
N VAL A 122 6.60 -5.01 -3.82
CA VAL A 122 5.93 -4.58 -5.05
C VAL A 122 4.92 -5.64 -5.49
N LYS A 123 3.84 -5.20 -6.12
CA LYS A 123 2.88 -6.07 -6.80
C LYS A 123 3.09 -5.97 -8.31
N LEU A 124 3.33 -7.09 -8.97
CA LEU A 124 3.53 -7.20 -10.42
C LEU A 124 2.36 -7.95 -11.07
N ASP A 125 1.83 -7.36 -12.14
CA ASP A 125 0.92 -8.00 -13.10
C ASP A 125 1.53 -7.82 -14.50
N GLY A 126 1.79 -8.90 -15.23
CA GLY A 126 2.54 -8.86 -16.48
C GLY A 126 3.95 -9.45 -16.35
N GLU A 127 4.93 -8.82 -16.99
CA GLU A 127 6.32 -9.26 -16.98
C GLU A 127 7.27 -8.12 -16.60
N GLY A 128 8.25 -8.44 -15.76
CA GLY A 128 9.26 -7.49 -15.34
C GLY A 128 10.61 -8.13 -15.02
N PHE A 129 11.66 -7.44 -15.42
CA PHE A 129 13.04 -7.75 -15.05
C PHE A 129 13.51 -6.83 -13.94
N PHE A 130 13.91 -7.43 -12.83
CA PHE A 130 14.27 -6.74 -11.59
C PHE A 130 15.78 -6.76 -11.41
N GLN A 131 16.35 -5.62 -11.04
CA GLN A 131 17.71 -5.52 -10.50
C GLN A 131 17.60 -4.90 -9.11
N VAL A 132 17.61 -5.76 -8.10
CA VAL A 132 17.34 -5.38 -6.72
C VAL A 132 18.64 -5.03 -6.01
N GLN A 133 18.66 -3.88 -5.34
CA GLN A 133 19.79 -3.47 -4.51
C GLN A 133 19.97 -4.41 -3.33
N LYS A 134 21.23 -4.77 -3.06
CA LYS A 134 21.61 -5.60 -1.93
C LYS A 134 21.15 -4.97 -0.62
N GLY A 135 20.59 -5.78 0.28
CA GLY A 135 20.15 -5.30 1.58
C GLY A 135 19.16 -6.25 2.25
N LYS A 136 18.04 -5.68 2.69
CA LYS A 136 16.98 -6.40 3.43
C LYS A 136 16.13 -7.28 2.51
N GLN A 137 15.08 -7.88 3.04
CA GLN A 137 14.09 -8.57 2.24
C GLN A 137 13.46 -7.64 1.19
N PHE A 138 13.25 -8.15 -0.02
CA PHE A 138 12.47 -7.52 -1.09
C PHE A 138 11.51 -8.56 -1.66
N ASP A 139 10.22 -8.23 -1.72
CA ASP A 139 9.17 -9.15 -2.15
C ASP A 139 8.48 -8.66 -3.42
N VAL A 140 8.35 -9.52 -4.42
CA VAL A 140 7.50 -9.33 -5.60
C VAL A 140 6.30 -10.24 -5.50
N ILE A 141 5.13 -9.64 -5.38
CA ILE A 141 3.86 -10.34 -5.25
C ILE A 141 3.16 -10.33 -6.60
N SER A 142 2.82 -11.50 -7.10
CA SER A 142 2.03 -11.68 -8.33
C SER A 142 0.82 -12.55 -8.06
N LYS A 143 -0.01 -12.80 -9.10
CA LYS A 143 -1.28 -13.54 -8.94
C LYS A 143 -1.10 -14.97 -8.40
N TYR A 144 -0.06 -15.68 -8.85
CA TYR A 144 0.14 -17.10 -8.51
C TYR A 144 1.37 -17.39 -7.66
N GLY A 145 2.27 -16.43 -7.50
CA GLY A 145 3.51 -16.63 -6.78
C GLY A 145 4.03 -15.38 -6.11
N GLU A 146 4.82 -15.60 -5.08
CA GLU A 146 5.58 -14.58 -4.36
C GLU A 146 7.08 -14.88 -4.51
N VAL A 147 7.84 -13.86 -4.88
CA VAL A 147 9.28 -13.94 -5.02
C VAL A 147 9.96 -13.10 -3.95
N THR A 148 10.86 -13.69 -3.18
CA THR A 148 11.63 -13.01 -2.14
C THR A 148 13.12 -13.06 -2.41
N VAL A 149 13.77 -11.91 -2.29
CA VAL A 149 15.20 -11.74 -2.57
C VAL A 149 15.88 -10.80 -1.58
N LEU A 150 17.23 -10.82 -1.56
CA LEU A 150 18.05 -9.89 -0.76
C LEU A 150 18.92 -8.95 -1.60
N GLY A 151 18.99 -9.14 -2.91
CA GLY A 151 19.89 -8.41 -3.80
C GLY A 151 20.31 -9.25 -5.00
N THR A 152 19.44 -9.28 -6.00
CA THR A 152 19.49 -10.23 -7.12
C THR A 152 18.99 -9.57 -8.39
N SER A 153 19.37 -10.15 -9.53
CA SER A 153 18.71 -9.90 -10.81
C SER A 153 17.91 -11.12 -11.24
N PHE A 154 16.67 -10.89 -11.66
CA PHE A 154 15.72 -11.95 -12.02
C PHE A 154 14.61 -11.41 -12.92
N ASN A 155 14.01 -12.30 -13.73
CA ASN A 155 12.81 -12.00 -14.51
C ASN A 155 11.60 -12.72 -13.89
N ILE A 156 10.45 -12.05 -13.86
CA ILE A 156 9.16 -12.69 -13.56
C ILE A 156 8.24 -12.47 -14.75
N TYR A 157 7.69 -13.56 -15.27
CA TYR A 157 6.58 -13.58 -16.22
C TYR A 157 5.34 -14.09 -15.49
N ALA A 158 4.31 -13.25 -15.33
CA ALA A 158 3.07 -13.57 -14.65
C ALA A 158 1.89 -13.11 -15.51
N ARG A 159 1.51 -13.90 -16.51
CA ARG A 159 0.46 -13.56 -17.48
C ARG A 159 -0.50 -14.73 -17.68
N GLY A 160 -1.80 -14.45 -17.69
CA GLY A 160 -2.81 -15.51 -17.87
C GLY A 160 -2.77 -16.48 -16.69
N ASP A 161 -2.49 -17.75 -16.98
CA ASP A 161 -2.22 -18.82 -16.00
C ASP A 161 -0.73 -19.23 -15.96
N ASP A 162 0.10 -18.60 -16.78
CA ASP A 162 1.52 -18.86 -16.86
C ASP A 162 2.25 -18.01 -15.82
N TYR A 163 3.03 -18.68 -14.98
CA TYR A 163 3.91 -18.05 -14.01
C TYR A 163 5.31 -18.65 -14.12
N LYS A 164 6.30 -17.80 -14.40
CA LYS A 164 7.69 -18.20 -14.62
C LYS A 164 8.64 -17.22 -13.94
N VAL A 165 9.71 -17.73 -13.35
CA VAL A 165 10.75 -16.94 -12.67
C VAL A 165 12.10 -17.42 -13.13
N THR A 166 12.97 -16.52 -13.54
CA THR A 166 14.35 -16.85 -13.98
C THR A 166 15.36 -16.08 -13.16
N CYS A 167 16.32 -16.78 -12.55
CA CYS A 167 17.35 -16.16 -11.71
C CYS A 167 18.64 -15.91 -12.51
N PHE A 168 19.11 -14.67 -12.51
CA PHE A 168 20.34 -14.27 -13.20
C PHE A 168 21.51 -14.08 -12.23
N THR A 169 21.26 -13.51 -11.05
CA THR A 169 22.29 -13.36 -10.01
C THR A 169 21.73 -13.57 -8.61
N GLY A 170 22.60 -14.03 -7.69
CA GLY A 170 22.25 -14.24 -6.30
C GLY A 170 21.36 -15.46 -6.08
N LYS A 171 20.31 -15.33 -5.24
CA LYS A 171 19.35 -16.39 -4.95
C LYS A 171 17.93 -15.84 -4.90
N VAL A 172 16.99 -16.56 -5.51
CA VAL A 172 15.59 -16.15 -5.60
C VAL A 172 14.71 -17.21 -4.96
N ARG A 173 14.04 -16.87 -3.85
CA ARG A 173 13.03 -17.74 -3.26
C ARG A 173 11.71 -17.53 -4.01
N VAL A 174 11.14 -18.59 -4.55
CA VAL A 174 9.83 -18.56 -5.22
C VAL A 174 8.86 -19.38 -4.40
N GLU A 175 7.72 -18.81 -4.03
CA GLU A 175 6.64 -19.48 -3.30
C GLU A 175 5.36 -19.51 -4.15
N SER A 176 4.71 -20.68 -4.21
CA SER A 176 3.39 -20.83 -4.82
C SER A 176 2.33 -20.34 -3.85
N ILE A 177 1.44 -19.45 -4.30
CA ILE A 177 0.33 -18.98 -3.46
C ILE A 177 -0.68 -20.12 -3.20
N VAL A 178 -0.81 -21.07 -4.14
CA VAL A 178 -1.78 -22.16 -4.07
C VAL A 178 -1.33 -23.25 -3.10
N THR A 179 -0.12 -23.77 -3.27
CA THR A 179 0.37 -24.92 -2.49
C THR A 179 1.18 -24.52 -1.26
N ARG A 180 1.65 -23.26 -1.19
CA ARG A 180 2.61 -22.76 -0.18
C ARG A 180 3.97 -23.43 -0.22
N GLU A 181 4.21 -24.29 -1.21
CA GLU A 181 5.54 -24.81 -1.47
C GLU A 181 6.45 -23.68 -1.97
N ASN A 182 7.72 -23.77 -1.59
CA ASN A 182 8.73 -22.84 -2.04
C ASN A 182 9.99 -23.58 -2.50
N ILE A 183 10.70 -22.92 -3.41
CA ILE A 183 11.98 -23.35 -3.96
C ILE A 183 12.95 -22.17 -3.92
N ILE A 184 14.24 -22.47 -4.02
CA ILE A 184 15.29 -21.46 -4.14
C ILE A 184 15.99 -21.67 -5.47
N LEU A 185 15.90 -20.66 -6.34
CA LEU A 185 16.64 -20.60 -7.59
C LEU A 185 18.03 -20.02 -7.38
N ARG A 186 18.99 -20.61 -8.07
CA ARG A 186 20.37 -20.14 -8.25
C ARG A 186 20.51 -19.50 -9.63
N PRO A 187 21.64 -18.81 -9.92
CA PRO A 187 21.89 -18.30 -11.26
C PRO A 187 21.77 -19.41 -12.31
N ASP A 188 21.20 -19.07 -13.45
CA ASP A 188 20.93 -19.98 -14.57
C ASP A 188 19.87 -21.06 -14.30
N GLU A 189 19.07 -20.87 -13.24
CA GLU A 189 17.90 -21.70 -12.97
C GLU A 189 16.61 -20.94 -13.27
N HIS A 190 15.65 -21.69 -13.81
CA HIS A 190 14.31 -21.24 -14.15
C HIS A 190 13.28 -22.04 -13.38
N ALA A 191 12.23 -21.41 -12.89
CA ALA A 191 11.05 -22.11 -12.41
C ALA A 191 9.79 -21.70 -13.15
N TYR A 192 8.88 -22.65 -13.26
CA TYR A 192 7.52 -22.40 -13.72
C TYR A 192 6.51 -23.09 -12.81
N LEU A 193 5.31 -22.52 -12.77
CA LEU A 193 4.18 -23.06 -12.04
C LEU A 193 3.37 -23.99 -12.96
N GLU A 194 3.16 -25.22 -12.52
CA GLU A 194 2.26 -26.17 -13.19
C GLU A 194 0.79 -25.83 -12.88
N LYS A 195 -0.15 -26.31 -13.70
CA LYS A 195 -1.60 -26.05 -13.52
C LYS A 195 -2.15 -26.48 -12.15
N ASN A 196 -1.51 -27.44 -11.49
CA ASN A 196 -1.85 -27.91 -10.14
C ASN A 196 -1.31 -27.01 -9.02
N GLY A 197 -0.55 -25.96 -9.35
CA GLY A 197 0.08 -25.06 -8.37
C GLY A 197 1.50 -25.45 -7.95
N ASN A 198 2.03 -26.59 -8.42
CA ASN A 198 3.37 -27.05 -8.06
C ASN A 198 4.44 -26.25 -8.78
N LEU A 199 5.57 -26.04 -8.11
CA LEU A 199 6.74 -25.39 -8.70
C LEU A 199 7.69 -26.44 -9.29
N LYS A 200 8.08 -26.25 -10.54
CA LYS A 200 9.11 -27.05 -11.22
C LYS A 200 10.32 -26.20 -11.52
N VAL A 201 11.50 -26.78 -11.35
CA VAL A 201 12.79 -26.14 -11.64
C VAL A 201 13.42 -26.77 -12.88
N VAL A 202 13.90 -25.92 -13.78
CA VAL A 202 14.71 -26.27 -14.93
C VAL A 202 16.13 -25.74 -14.68
N PRO A 203 17.11 -26.62 -14.41
CA PRO A 203 18.50 -26.23 -14.27
C PRO A 203 19.12 -25.93 -15.65
N HIS A 204 20.20 -25.13 -15.66
CA HIS A 204 20.95 -24.77 -16.87
C HIS A 204 20.07 -24.15 -17.99
N TYR A 205 19.11 -23.33 -17.58
CA TYR A 205 18.22 -22.65 -18.50
C TYR A 205 18.98 -21.58 -19.28
N ASP A 206 18.68 -21.40 -20.57
CA ASP A 206 19.20 -20.28 -21.35
C ASP A 206 18.49 -18.99 -20.91
N VAL A 207 19.00 -18.38 -19.83
CA VAL A 207 18.41 -17.18 -19.21
C VAL A 207 18.29 -16.02 -20.16
N LYS A 208 19.11 -15.98 -21.23
CA LYS A 208 19.04 -14.94 -22.27
C LYS A 208 17.68 -14.91 -22.95
N GLN A 209 16.98 -16.04 -23.02
CA GLN A 209 15.62 -16.08 -23.57
C GLN A 209 14.63 -15.31 -22.69
N SER A 210 14.81 -15.34 -21.37
CA SER A 210 13.87 -14.72 -20.43
C SER A 210 13.97 -13.19 -20.35
N ASN A 211 15.11 -12.61 -20.72
CA ASN A 211 15.28 -11.16 -20.80
C ASN A 211 15.51 -10.64 -22.23
N ALA A 212 15.35 -11.49 -23.25
CA ALA A 212 15.54 -11.13 -24.66
C ALA A 212 14.69 -9.91 -25.06
N TRP A 213 13.48 -9.80 -24.50
CA TRP A 213 12.56 -8.70 -24.77
C TRP A 213 13.13 -7.33 -24.36
N MET A 214 14.03 -7.28 -23.37
CA MET A 214 14.74 -6.04 -23.00
C MET A 214 15.68 -5.54 -24.09
N HIS A 215 16.04 -6.42 -25.02
CA HIS A 215 16.87 -6.14 -26.18
C HIS A 215 16.04 -6.17 -27.47
N ASP A 216 14.73 -5.95 -27.36
CA ASP A 216 13.79 -5.96 -28.49
C ASP A 216 13.78 -7.28 -29.27
N MET A 217 14.15 -8.39 -28.65
CA MET A 217 14.13 -9.72 -29.26
C MET A 217 13.03 -10.59 -28.63
N PHE A 218 12.22 -11.22 -29.46
CA PHE A 218 11.20 -12.17 -29.04
C PHE A 218 11.57 -13.55 -29.54
N ILE A 219 11.66 -14.52 -28.62
CA ILE A 219 12.10 -15.88 -28.90
C ILE A 219 10.99 -16.84 -28.46
N PHE A 220 10.53 -17.67 -29.37
CA PHE A 220 9.49 -18.66 -29.15
C PHE A 220 10.05 -20.04 -29.44
N THR A 221 9.82 -20.98 -28.52
CA THR A 221 10.27 -22.37 -28.64
C THR A 221 9.09 -23.27 -28.32
N GLY A 222 8.50 -23.90 -29.33
CA GLY A 222 7.32 -24.76 -29.17
C GLY A 222 6.15 -24.05 -28.48
N THR A 223 6.01 -22.74 -28.67
CA THR A 223 5.02 -21.93 -27.94
C THR A 223 3.66 -21.99 -28.63
N PRO A 224 2.55 -22.23 -27.92
CA PRO A 224 1.21 -22.17 -28.49
C PRO A 224 1.00 -20.85 -29.25
N ILE A 225 0.56 -20.93 -30.49
CA ILE A 225 0.48 -19.78 -31.40
C ILE A 225 -0.43 -18.67 -30.87
N ASN A 226 -1.45 -19.03 -30.09
CA ASN A 226 -2.31 -18.06 -29.40
C ASN A 226 -1.52 -17.18 -28.42
N LEU A 227 -0.52 -17.75 -27.71
CA LEU A 227 0.36 -16.97 -26.84
C LEU A 227 1.32 -16.09 -27.65
N VAL A 228 1.74 -16.54 -28.84
CA VAL A 228 2.55 -15.75 -29.78
C VAL A 228 1.75 -14.54 -30.28
N PHE A 229 0.51 -14.74 -30.71
CA PHE A 229 -0.38 -13.64 -31.11
C PHE A 229 -0.59 -12.66 -29.97
N GLN A 230 -0.87 -13.13 -28.75
CA GLN A 230 -0.99 -12.26 -27.58
C GLN A 230 0.29 -11.45 -27.30
N GLU A 231 1.47 -12.01 -27.53
CA GLU A 231 2.72 -11.27 -27.41
C GLU A 231 2.84 -10.20 -28.50
N ILE A 232 2.49 -10.52 -29.75
CA ILE A 232 2.46 -9.54 -30.85
C ILE A 232 1.47 -8.41 -30.53
N GLU A 233 0.26 -8.72 -30.05
CA GLU A 233 -0.74 -7.72 -29.62
C GLU A 233 -0.14 -6.74 -28.61
N ARG A 234 0.55 -7.26 -27.58
CA ARG A 234 1.21 -6.45 -26.56
C ARG A 234 2.32 -5.58 -27.13
N GLN A 235 3.19 -6.15 -27.96
CA GLN A 235 4.40 -5.45 -28.43
C GLN A 235 4.14 -4.40 -29.49
N TYR A 236 3.10 -4.61 -30.30
CA TYR A 236 2.73 -3.73 -31.42
C TYR A 236 1.47 -2.89 -31.15
N ASN A 237 0.82 -3.07 -29.99
CA ASN A 237 -0.45 -2.41 -29.66
C ASN A 237 -1.52 -2.64 -30.75
N VAL A 238 -1.67 -3.90 -31.14
CA VAL A 238 -2.66 -4.37 -32.12
C VAL A 238 -3.60 -5.37 -31.47
N GLN A 239 -4.70 -5.66 -32.14
CA GLN A 239 -5.65 -6.72 -31.81
C GLN A 239 -5.63 -7.77 -32.91
N ILE A 240 -5.53 -9.04 -32.53
CA ILE A 240 -5.49 -10.19 -33.43
C ILE A 240 -6.70 -11.06 -33.11
N LYS A 241 -7.56 -11.26 -34.11
CA LYS A 241 -8.74 -12.10 -34.03
C LYS A 241 -8.53 -13.36 -34.86
N ALA A 242 -8.22 -14.46 -34.20
CA ALA A 242 -8.14 -15.78 -34.82
C ALA A 242 -9.54 -16.39 -34.98
N LYS A 243 -9.90 -16.86 -36.17
CA LYS A 243 -11.10 -17.68 -36.42
C LYS A 243 -10.71 -19.14 -36.66
N GLY A 244 -11.55 -20.05 -36.19
CA GLY A 244 -11.37 -21.48 -36.35
C GLY A 244 -10.54 -22.10 -35.23
N ASN A 245 -10.25 -23.40 -35.37
CA ASN A 245 -9.42 -24.13 -34.42
C ASN A 245 -7.94 -23.93 -34.77
N ILE A 246 -7.28 -22.97 -34.12
CA ILE A 246 -5.85 -22.68 -34.32
C ILE A 246 -5.07 -23.27 -33.14
N ASP A 247 -4.69 -24.54 -33.27
CA ASP A 247 -3.90 -25.29 -32.29
C ASP A 247 -2.52 -25.66 -32.87
N TYR A 248 -1.70 -24.63 -33.09
CA TYR A 248 -0.34 -24.78 -33.58
C TYR A 248 0.67 -24.35 -32.52
N THR A 249 1.88 -24.90 -32.59
CA THR A 249 3.04 -24.43 -31.83
C THR A 249 4.04 -23.75 -32.75
N TYR A 250 4.50 -22.57 -32.38
CA TYR A 250 5.47 -21.79 -33.14
C TYR A 250 6.85 -21.85 -32.49
N THR A 251 7.87 -22.02 -33.34
CA THR A 251 9.28 -21.88 -33.00
C THR A 251 9.91 -20.89 -33.96
N GLY A 252 10.49 -19.84 -33.43
CA GLY A 252 11.06 -18.76 -34.23
C GLY A 252 11.43 -17.58 -33.36
N ASN A 253 12.00 -16.55 -33.99
CA ASN A 253 12.28 -15.30 -33.34
C ASN A 253 11.99 -14.13 -34.27
N PHE A 254 11.72 -12.98 -33.68
CA PHE A 254 11.65 -11.72 -34.40
C PHE A 254 12.10 -10.57 -33.50
N THR A 255 12.49 -9.48 -34.13
CA THR A 255 12.91 -8.26 -33.46
C THR A 255 11.78 -7.22 -33.48
N ARG A 256 11.66 -6.42 -32.43
CA ARG A 256 10.58 -5.43 -32.27
C ARG A 256 10.55 -4.36 -33.36
N ASN A 257 11.70 -4.05 -33.94
CA ASN A 257 11.84 -3.07 -35.02
C ASN A 257 11.18 -3.51 -36.34
N MET A 258 10.87 -4.80 -36.48
CA MET A 258 10.18 -5.34 -37.64
C MET A 258 8.73 -4.86 -37.68
N PRO A 259 8.20 -4.43 -38.83
CA PRO A 259 6.78 -4.09 -38.96
C PRO A 259 5.88 -5.26 -38.59
N VAL A 260 4.77 -4.98 -37.89
CA VAL A 260 3.81 -6.01 -37.46
C VAL A 260 3.29 -6.89 -38.60
N ILE A 261 3.20 -6.35 -39.82
CA ILE A 261 2.77 -7.09 -41.01
C ILE A 261 3.77 -8.20 -41.36
N GLU A 262 5.07 -7.90 -41.30
CA GLU A 262 6.12 -8.89 -41.57
C GLU A 262 6.16 -9.95 -40.47
N VAL A 263 6.02 -9.54 -39.21
CA VAL A 263 5.93 -10.49 -38.08
C VAL A 263 4.74 -11.43 -38.24
N LEU A 264 3.55 -10.89 -38.58
CA LEU A 264 2.37 -11.70 -38.84
C LEU A 264 2.59 -12.66 -40.00
N GLN A 265 3.28 -12.23 -41.07
CA GLN A 265 3.63 -13.10 -42.18
C GLN A 265 4.52 -14.27 -41.74
N TYR A 266 5.60 -14.01 -41.01
CA TYR A 266 6.50 -15.07 -40.51
C TYR A 266 5.83 -16.05 -39.55
N VAL A 267 4.85 -15.58 -38.77
CA VAL A 267 4.12 -16.44 -37.84
C VAL A 267 3.00 -17.23 -38.54
N CYS A 268 2.32 -16.65 -39.53
CA CYS A 268 1.15 -17.25 -40.15
C CYS A 268 1.51 -18.20 -41.31
N GLU A 269 2.49 -17.83 -42.14
CA GLU A 269 2.83 -18.54 -43.38
C GLU A 269 3.21 -20.03 -43.16
N PRO A 270 4.00 -20.41 -42.14
CA PRO A 270 4.35 -21.82 -41.90
C PRO A 270 3.15 -22.73 -41.60
N PHE A 271 2.02 -22.17 -41.18
CA PHE A 271 0.81 -22.91 -40.84
C PHE A 271 -0.29 -22.77 -41.90
N GLY A 272 0.02 -22.17 -43.05
CA GLY A 272 -0.97 -21.87 -44.07
C GLY A 272 -2.06 -20.91 -43.57
N LEU A 273 -1.76 -20.06 -42.59
CA LEU A 273 -2.69 -19.03 -42.11
C LEU A 273 -2.54 -17.78 -42.96
N THR A 274 -3.66 -17.12 -43.25
CA THR A 274 -3.70 -15.79 -43.86
C THR A 274 -4.20 -14.77 -42.85
N PHE A 275 -3.87 -13.50 -43.07
CA PHE A 275 -4.37 -12.42 -42.24
C PHE A 275 -4.85 -11.23 -43.08
N VAL A 276 -5.93 -10.60 -42.64
CA VAL A 276 -6.50 -9.41 -43.25
C VAL A 276 -6.57 -8.29 -42.23
N LYS A 277 -6.08 -7.10 -42.60
CA LYS A 277 -6.21 -5.90 -41.77
C LYS A 277 -7.64 -5.37 -41.86
N GLN A 278 -8.40 -5.47 -40.77
CA GLN A 278 -9.78 -4.97 -40.70
C GLN A 278 -9.85 -3.48 -40.39
N SER A 279 -8.91 -2.97 -39.59
CA SER A 279 -8.83 -1.55 -39.23
C SER A 279 -7.39 -1.18 -38.85
N LYS A 280 -7.16 0.07 -38.42
CA LYS A 280 -5.80 0.60 -38.14
C LYS A 280 -4.94 -0.34 -37.30
N ASN A 281 -5.53 -0.97 -36.28
CA ASN A 281 -4.85 -1.84 -35.31
C ASN A 281 -5.51 -3.21 -35.16
N VAL A 282 -6.40 -3.64 -36.07
CA VAL A 282 -7.12 -4.91 -35.94
C VAL A 282 -6.82 -5.81 -37.12
N TYR A 283 -6.37 -7.02 -36.82
CA TYR A 283 -6.03 -8.07 -37.78
C TYR A 283 -6.91 -9.29 -37.55
N GLN A 284 -7.43 -9.85 -38.63
CA GLN A 284 -8.23 -11.07 -38.64
C GLN A 284 -7.38 -12.19 -39.23
N ILE A 285 -7.19 -13.29 -38.50
CA ILE A 285 -6.45 -14.47 -38.95
C ILE A 285 -7.44 -15.58 -39.31
N GLU A 286 -7.25 -16.18 -40.47
CA GLU A 286 -8.09 -17.24 -41.04
C GLU A 286 -7.19 -18.31 -41.69
N GLN A 287 -7.67 -19.55 -41.75
CA GLN A 287 -6.94 -20.63 -42.42
C GLN A 287 -7.07 -20.45 -43.94
N SER A 288 -5.96 -20.58 -44.66
CA SER A 288 -6.02 -20.58 -46.13
C SER A 288 -6.88 -21.76 -46.58
N HIS A 289 -7.84 -21.47 -47.46
CA HIS A 289 -8.59 -22.49 -48.20
C HIS A 289 -7.76 -23.09 -49.34
#